data_AF-A0A7V3BSK1-F1
#
_entry.id   AF-A0A7V3BSK1-F1
#
_cell.length_a   1.000
_cell.length_b   1.000
_cell.length_c   1.000
_cell.angle_alpha   90.00
_cell.angle_beta   90.00
_cell.angle_gamma   90.00
#
_symmetry.space_group_name_H-M   'P 1'
#
loop_
_entity.id
_entity.type
_entity.pdbx_description
1 polymer ?
#
loop_
_entity_poly.entity_id
_entity_poly.type
_entity_poly.pdbx_seq_one_letter_code
_entity_poly.pdbx_strand_id
1 'polypeptide(L)' 'MVAYSPGPEWIVVLVVLVLLFGAKKLPELARSVGRSTSEFKKGMTEGAAETDEAGNSEPGDTAEKDKAENRTQTE' A
#
# COMPACT_ATOMS: atom_id res chain seq x y z
N MET A 1 9.58 -36.01 -16.24
CA MET A 1 9.70 -35.58 -14.84
C MET A 1 9.75 -34.06 -14.82
N VAL A 2 8.64 -33.42 -14.46
CA VAL A 2 8.59 -31.96 -14.27
C VAL A 2 9.09 -31.70 -12.86
N ALA A 3 10.15 -30.90 -12.73
CA ALA A 3 10.68 -30.50 -11.44
C ALA A 3 9.62 -29.66 -10.71
N TYR A 4 9.09 -30.21 -9.62
CA TYR A 4 8.22 -29.53 -8.66
C TYR A 4 9.08 -28.56 -7.84
N SER A 5 9.56 -27.51 -8.51
CA SER A 5 10.08 -26.34 -7.82
C SER A 5 8.86 -25.57 -7.38
N PRO A 6 8.64 -25.23 -6.11
CA PRO A 6 7.40 -24.60 -5.61
C PRO A 6 7.22 -23.13 -6.08
N GLY A 7 7.77 -22.76 -7.24
CA GLY A 7 7.76 -21.42 -7.81
C GLY A 7 6.91 -21.31 -9.09
N PRO A 8 7.06 -22.20 -10.09
CA PRO A 8 6.31 -22.10 -11.33
C PRO A 8 4.81 -22.40 -11.18
N GLU A 9 4.38 -23.24 -10.22
CA GLU A 9 2.94 -23.51 -10.05
C GLU A 9 2.16 -22.26 -9.64
N TRP A 10 2.71 -21.44 -8.74
CA TRP A 10 2.07 -20.18 -8.32
C TRP A 10 1.93 -19.18 -9.45
N ILE A 11 2.90 -19.14 -10.37
CA ILE A 11 2.84 -18.32 -11.57
C ILE A 11 1.68 -18.74 -12.48
N VAL A 12 1.47 -20.05 -12.67
CA VAL A 12 0.33 -20.55 -13.46
C VAL A 12 -0.99 -20.13 -12.82
N VAL A 13 -1.11 -20.24 -11.50
CA VAL A 13 -2.32 -19.82 -10.78
C VAL A 13 -2.57 -18.32 -10.93
N LEU A 14 -1.54 -17.49 -10.77
CA LEU A 14 -1.64 -16.03 -10.97
C LEU A 14 -2.06 -15.68 -12.40
N VAL A 15 -1.49 -16.34 -13.40
CA VAL A 15 -1.85 -16.12 -14.81
C VAL A 15 -3.32 -16.46 -15.06
N VAL A 16 -3.82 -17.59 -14.53
CA VAL A 16 -5.23 -17.96 -14.65
C VAL A 16 -6.13 -16.93 -13.96
N LEU A 17 -5.77 -16.48 -12.75
CA LEU A 17 -6.50 -15.43 -12.02
C LEU A 17 -6.57 -14.12 -12.82
N VAL A 18 -5.45 -13.72 -13.43
CA VAL A 18 -5.38 -12.53 -14.29
C VAL A 18 -6.20 -12.71 -15.57
N LEU A 19 -6.30 -13.92 -16.13
CA LEU A 19 -7.14 -14.17 -17.31
C LEU A 19 -8.63 -14.13 -16.98
N LEU A 20 -9.04 -14.62 -15.81
CA LEU A 20 -10.45 -14.62 -15.38
C LEU A 20 -10.93 -13.23 -14.95
N PHE A 21 -10.13 -12.52 -14.14
CA PHE A 21 -10.52 -11.22 -13.59
C PHE A 21 -10.01 -10.04 -14.44
N GLY A 22 -8.96 -10.25 -15.23
CA GLY A 22 -8.29 -9.20 -16.01
C GLY A 22 -7.13 -8.54 -15.25
N ALA A 23 -6.06 -8.22 -15.98
CA ALA A 23 -4.84 -7.58 -15.43
C ALA A 23 -5.10 -6.24 -14.72
N LYS A 24 -6.20 -5.56 -15.04
CA LYS A 24 -6.57 -4.26 -14.48
C LYS A 24 -7.40 -4.38 -13.19
N LYS A 25 -8.09 -5.51 -12.96
CA LYS A 25 -8.99 -5.68 -11.80
C LYS A 25 -8.28 -6.09 -10.53
N LEU A 26 -7.25 -6.94 -10.60
CA LEU A 26 -6.43 -7.27 -9.43
C LEU A 26 -5.79 -6.04 -8.75
N PRO A 27 -5.09 -5.12 -9.46
CA PRO A 27 -4.52 -3.95 -8.82
C PRO A 27 -5.57 -2.94 -8.35
N GLU A 28 -6.73 -2.87 -9.03
CA GLU A 28 -7.84 -2.01 -8.64
C GLU A 28 -8.46 -2.47 -7.30
N LEU A 29 -8.70 -3.79 -7.16
CA LEU A 29 -9.17 -4.41 -5.92
C LEU A 29 -8.13 -4.30 -4.80
N ALA A 30 -6.86 -4.54 -5.09
CA ALA A 30 -5.79 -4.39 -4.10
C ALA A 30 -5.69 -2.94 -3.58
N ARG A 31 -5.88 -1.94 -4.45
CA ARG A 31 -5.88 -0.52 -4.06
C ARG A 31 -7.09 -0.17 -3.18
N SER A 32 -8.30 -0.61 -3.53
CA SER A 32 -9.50 -0.31 -2.73
C SER A 32 -9.46 -0.99 -1.37
N VAL A 33 -9.07 -2.27 -1.32
CA VAL A 33 -8.87 -3.02 -0.07
C VAL A 33 -7.72 -2.44 0.74
N GLY A 34 -6.62 -2.04 0.09
CA GLY A 34 -5.46 -1.44 0.73
C GLY A 34 -5.78 -0.10 1.41
N ARG A 35 -6.58 0.76 0.75
CA ARG A 35 -7.04 2.03 1.35
C ARG A 35 -7.94 1.77 2.55
N SER A 36 -8.90 0.86 2.44
CA SER A 36 -9.77 0.49 3.57
C SER A 36 -8.96 -0.09 4.75
N THR A 37 -7.98 -0.95 4.47
CA THR A 37 -7.12 -1.53 5.51
C THR A 37 -6.19 -0.48 6.12
N SER A 38 -5.70 0.48 5.35
CA SER A 38 -4.86 1.59 5.81
C SER A 38 -5.62 2.50 6.77
N GLU A 39 -6.82 2.95 6.38
CA GLU A 39 -7.68 3.79 7.24
C GLU A 39 -8.14 3.01 8.49
N PHE A 40 -8.47 1.73 8.32
CA PHE A 40 -8.80 0.86 9.45
C PHE A 40 -7.63 0.75 10.44
N LYS A 41 -6.41 0.51 9.95
CA LYS A 41 -5.22 0.42 10.80
C LYS A 41 -4.87 1.75 11.46
N LYS A 42 -5.08 2.87 10.77
CA LYS A 42 -4.90 4.21 11.32
C LYS A 42 -5.87 4.47 12.46
N GLY A 43 -7.17 4.21 12.27
CA GLY A 43 -8.18 4.33 13.32
C GLY A 43 -7.98 3.36 14.49
N MET A 44 -7.45 2.15 14.22
CA MET A 44 -7.12 1.18 15.27
C MET A 44 -5.90 1.60 16.09
N THR A 45 -4.91 2.23 15.44
CA THR A 45 -3.70 2.75 16.11
C THR A 45 -4.03 3.99 16.92
N GLU A 46 -4.85 4.89 16.37
CA GLU A 46 -5.33 6.09 17.05
C GLU A 46 -6.19 5.68 18.25
N GLY A 47 -7.22 4.84 18.05
CA GLY A 47 -8.07 4.27 19.11
C GLY A 47 -7.33 3.51 20.22
N ALA A 48 -6.24 2.82 19.87
CA ALA A 48 -5.37 2.17 20.84
C ALA A 48 -4.50 3.18 21.61
N ALA A 49 -4.04 4.24 20.95
CA ALA A 49 -3.28 5.33 21.57
C ALA A 49 -4.14 6.21 22.50
N GLU A 50 -5.46 6.31 22.29
CA GLU A 50 -6.36 7.08 23.18
C GLU A 50 -6.61 6.37 24.52
N THR A 51 -6.32 5.06 24.59
CA THR A 51 -6.40 4.27 25.83
C THR A 51 -5.07 4.28 26.61
N ASP A 52 -3.96 4.67 25.97
CA ASP A 52 -2.60 4.68 26.51
C ASP A 52 -1.96 6.07 26.28
N GLU A 53 -2.42 7.10 27.02
CA GLU A 53 -1.75 8.41 27.25
C GLU A 53 -1.20 9.20 26.03
N ALA A 54 -1.76 10.39 25.84
CA ALA A 54 -1.13 11.58 25.23
C ALA A 54 0.39 11.51 24.98
N GLY A 55 0.82 10.99 23.83
CA GLY A 55 2.23 10.73 23.60
C GLY A 55 2.58 10.51 22.13
N ASN A 56 2.67 11.59 21.37
CA ASN A 56 3.58 11.79 20.24
C ASN A 56 3.85 10.56 19.33
N SER A 57 3.21 10.50 18.15
CA SER A 57 3.86 10.18 16.87
C SER A 57 2.87 10.22 15.70
N GLU A 58 3.00 11.24 14.85
CA GLU A 58 2.64 11.14 13.43
C GLU A 58 3.49 10.06 12.77
N PRO A 59 2.92 9.07 12.06
CA PRO A 59 3.65 8.28 11.09
C PRO A 59 3.39 8.85 9.69
N GLY A 60 4.48 9.27 9.06
CA GLY A 60 4.52 10.08 7.85
C GLY A 60 3.81 9.53 6.63
N ASP A 61 3.26 10.46 5.87
CA ASP A 61 3.15 10.35 4.42
C ASP A 61 4.51 10.77 3.82
N THR A 62 5.45 9.83 3.77
CA THR A 62 6.61 9.94 2.90
C THR A 62 6.15 9.70 1.47
N ALA A 63 5.75 10.77 0.80
CA ALA A 63 5.81 10.90 -0.66
C ALA A 63 6.68 12.13 -0.99
N GLU A 64 7.97 12.03 -0.69
CA GLU A 64 8.98 12.99 -1.16
C GLU A 64 9.20 12.83 -2.67
N LYS A 65 8.76 13.82 -3.46
CA LYS A 65 9.52 14.54 -4.51
C LYS A 65 8.58 15.28 -5.46
N ASP A 66 8.45 16.59 -5.26
CA ASP A 66 8.59 17.53 -6.39
C ASP A 66 9.22 18.83 -5.84
N LYS A 67 10.49 19.02 -6.19
CA LYS A 67 11.36 20.13 -5.79
C LYS A 67 11.50 21.04 -7.00
N ALA A 68 11.00 22.27 -6.89
CA ALA A 68 11.30 23.50 -7.66
C ALA A 68 9.95 24.23 -7.79
N GLU A 69 9.73 25.45 -7.29
CA GLU A 69 10.50 26.65 -7.53
C GLU A 69 9.75 27.76 -6.77
N ASN A 70 10.31 28.32 -5.71
CA ASN A 70 9.79 29.58 -5.15
C ASN A 70 10.91 30.33 -4.44
N ARG A 71 11.18 31.55 -4.94
CA ARG A 71 11.83 32.68 -4.24
C ARG A 71 13.31 32.53 -3.87
N THR A 72 14.16 32.97 -4.80
CA THR A 72 15.25 33.90 -4.44
C THR A 72 15.03 35.21 -5.18
N GLN A 73 13.92 35.88 -4.85
CA GLN A 73 13.77 37.31 -4.95
C GLN A 73 13.87 37.83 -3.52
N THR A 74 15.06 38.26 -3.12
CA THR A 74 15.38 39.26 -2.10
C THR A 74 16.91 39.26 -2.04
N GLU A 75 17.54 40.14 -2.81
CA GLU A 75 18.59 41.09 -2.42
C GLU A 75 18.86 42.03 -3.60
#